data_AF-A0A943NFN6-F1
#
_entry.id   AF-A0A943NFN6-F1
#
_cell.length_a   1.000
_cell.length_b   1.000
_cell.length_c   1.000
_cell.angle_alpha   90.00
_cell.angle_beta   90.00
_cell.angle_gamma   90.00
#
_symmetry.space_group_name_H-M   'P 1'
#
loop_
_entity.id
_entity.type
_entity.pdbx_description
1 polymer ?
#
loop_
_entity_poly.entity_id
_entity_poly.type
_entity_poly.pdbx_seq_one_letter_code
_entity_poly.pdbx_strand_id
1 'polypeptide(L)'
;MMFEQMSFFDVIDNPGPAGRHARHGSQIKSKKRVKDHGEVFTAEREVKAMCDLIPDWSGNVLEPACGNGNFLVEIARRKLQIGMTPEEAAGTIFGIDILPDNVREARERLLELLPGTEEILERNIVCGDFLKPETVWFLSDEA
;
A
#
# COMPACT_ATOMS: atom_id res chain seq x y z
N MET A 1 -0.04 -3.36 -43.15
CA MET A 1 0.56 -3.62 -41.83
C MET A 1 -0.20 -2.78 -40.81
N MET A 2 -1.14 -3.38 -40.09
CA MET A 2 -1.81 -2.71 -38.97
C MET A 2 -0.90 -2.89 -37.76
N PHE A 3 -0.37 -1.80 -37.23
CA PHE A 3 0.17 -1.79 -35.87
C PHE A 3 -1.05 -1.71 -34.93
N GLU A 4 -1.44 -2.83 -34.33
CA GLU A 4 -2.34 -2.79 -33.17
C GLU A 4 -1.63 -2.01 -32.07
N GLN A 5 -2.21 -0.89 -31.64
CA GLN A 5 -1.74 -0.17 -30.46
C GLN A 5 -1.92 -1.09 -29.26
N MET A 6 -0.83 -1.44 -28.57
CA MET A 6 -0.90 -2.12 -27.27
C MET A 6 -1.76 -1.26 -26.34
N SER A 7 -2.81 -1.85 -25.78
CA SER A 7 -3.62 -1.16 -24.80
C SER A 7 -2.81 -0.98 -23.51
N PHE A 8 -3.14 0.04 -22.73
CA PHE A 8 -2.55 0.24 -21.39
C PHE A 8 -2.60 -1.04 -20.54
N PHE A 9 -3.65 -1.86 -20.72
CA PHE A 9 -3.80 -3.15 -20.04
C PHE A 9 -2.77 -4.19 -20.50
N ASP A 10 -2.41 -4.20 -21.78
CA ASP A 10 -1.39 -5.14 -22.29
C ASP A 10 0.00 -4.82 -21.74
N VAL A 11 0.26 -3.56 -21.40
CA VAL A 11 1.51 -3.12 -20.76
C VAL A 11 1.56 -3.57 -19.30
N ILE A 12 0.45 -3.49 -18.57
CA ILE A 12 0.34 -3.95 -17.18
C ILE A 12 0.49 -5.48 -17.09
N ASP A 13 -0.16 -6.21 -18.01
CA ASP A 13 -0.17 -7.67 -17.98
C ASP A 13 1.12 -8.30 -18.56
N ASN A 14 1.94 -7.54 -19.29
CA ASN A 14 3.16 -8.05 -19.94
C ASN A 14 4.32 -7.02 -19.92
N PRO A 15 5.11 -6.95 -18.84
CA PRO A 15 6.16 -5.94 -18.64
C PRO A 15 7.40 -6.12 -19.54
N GLY A 16 7.34 -6.98 -20.56
CA GLY A 16 8.42 -7.19 -21.52
C GLY A 16 9.64 -7.96 -20.98
N PRO A 17 10.69 -8.11 -21.80
CA PRO A 17 11.83 -9.00 -21.51
C PRO A 17 12.62 -8.65 -20.25
N ALA A 18 12.68 -7.37 -19.88
CA ALA A 18 13.40 -6.88 -18.71
C ALA A 18 12.66 -7.14 -17.37
N GLY A 19 11.37 -7.50 -17.42
CA GLY A 19 10.54 -7.86 -16.26
C GLY A 19 10.48 -9.36 -15.96
N ARG A 20 11.32 -10.19 -16.58
CA ARG A 20 11.25 -11.67 -16.48
C ARG A 20 11.89 -12.29 -15.22
N HIS A 21 11.80 -11.62 -14.08
CA HIS A 21 12.19 -12.21 -12.79
C HIS A 21 11.04 -12.21 -11.79
N ALA A 22 10.67 -13.44 -11.37
CA ALA A 22 9.55 -13.84 -10.52
C ALA A 22 8.15 -13.48 -11.06
N ARG A 23 7.35 -14.52 -11.39
CA ARG A 23 5.93 -14.37 -11.70
C ARG A 23 5.21 -13.81 -10.45
N HIS A 24 5.09 -12.50 -10.40
CA HIS A 24 4.33 -11.79 -9.38
C HIS A 24 2.85 -11.85 -9.72
N GLY A 25 2.00 -11.85 -8.69
CA GLY A 25 0.55 -11.76 -8.86
C GLY A 25 0.15 -10.57 -9.72
N SER A 26 -1.07 -10.62 -10.27
CA SER A 26 -1.62 -9.54 -11.10
C SER A 26 -1.48 -8.18 -10.39
N GLN A 27 -0.91 -7.18 -11.09
CA GLN A 27 -0.82 -5.80 -10.58
C GLN A 27 -2.17 -5.07 -10.57
N ILE A 28 -3.23 -5.71 -11.05
CA ILE A 28 -4.59 -5.17 -11.06
C ILE A 28 -5.58 -6.21 -10.53
N LYS A 29 -6.56 -5.78 -9.73
CA LYS A 29 -7.69 -6.66 -9.37
C LYS A 29 -8.59 -6.90 -10.58
N SER A 30 -8.85 -5.86 -11.38
CA SER A 30 -9.60 -5.96 -12.63
C SER A 30 -9.41 -4.74 -13.53
N LYS A 31 -9.63 -4.91 -14.84
CA LYS A 31 -9.64 -3.79 -15.80
C LYS A 31 -10.70 -2.73 -15.47
N LYS A 32 -11.83 -3.13 -14.87
CA LYS A 32 -12.88 -2.21 -14.42
C LYS A 32 -12.37 -1.29 -13.30
N ARG A 33 -11.63 -1.82 -12.32
CA ARG A 33 -11.10 -1.01 -11.20
C ARG A 33 -10.01 -0.05 -11.66
N VAL A 34 -9.17 -0.45 -12.61
CA VAL A 34 -8.24 0.47 -13.28
C VAL A 34 -9.00 1.62 -13.94
N LYS A 35 -10.06 1.32 -14.69
CA LYS A 35 -10.85 2.34 -15.40
C LYS A 35 -11.60 3.28 -14.45
N ASP A 36 -12.26 2.73 -13.45
CA ASP A 36 -13.20 3.47 -12.60
C ASP A 36 -12.51 4.14 -11.39
N HIS A 37 -11.38 3.59 -10.94
CA HIS A 37 -10.69 4.05 -9.72
C HIS A 37 -9.20 4.34 -9.93
N GLY A 38 -8.64 4.06 -11.12
CA GLY A 38 -7.19 4.16 -11.33
C GLY A 38 -6.38 3.12 -10.54
N GLU A 39 -7.03 2.06 -10.03
CA GLU A 39 -6.37 1.11 -9.15
C GLU A 39 -5.33 0.26 -9.88
N VAL A 40 -4.08 0.38 -9.42
CA VAL A 40 -2.95 -0.46 -9.78
C VAL A 40 -2.12 -0.74 -8.52
N PHE A 41 -1.53 -1.91 -8.42
CA PHE A 41 -0.66 -2.28 -7.32
C PHE A 41 0.81 -2.15 -7.72
N THR A 42 1.53 -1.33 -6.95
CA THR A 42 2.98 -1.20 -7.06
C THR A 42 3.62 -2.56 -6.87
N ALA A 43 4.46 -2.98 -7.82
CA ALA A 43 5.13 -4.26 -7.77
C ALA A 43 6.17 -4.30 -6.63
N GLU A 44 6.43 -5.51 -6.12
CA GLU A 44 7.29 -5.71 -4.94
C GLU A 44 8.69 -5.12 -5.14
N ARG A 45 9.24 -5.22 -6.36
CA ARG A 45 10.55 -4.67 -6.71
C ARG A 45 10.59 -3.15 -6.47
N GLU A 46 9.58 -2.44 -6.98
CA GLU A 46 9.45 -0.99 -6.85
C GLU A 46 9.21 -0.59 -5.40
N VAL A 47 8.38 -1.33 -4.67
CA VAL A 47 8.14 -1.10 -3.23
C VAL A 47 9.44 -1.17 -2.43
N LYS A 48 10.22 -2.26 -2.61
CA LYS A 48 11.50 -2.44 -1.94
C LYS A 48 12.50 -1.37 -2.32
N ALA A 49 12.66 -1.11 -3.62
CA ALA A 49 13.59 -0.10 -4.12
C ALA A 49 13.30 1.30 -3.59
N MET A 50 12.02 1.69 -3.49
CA MET A 50 11.63 2.98 -2.90
C MET A 50 11.90 3.03 -1.40
N CYS A 51 11.58 1.95 -0.68
CA CYS A 51 11.85 1.90 0.76
C CYS A 51 13.37 1.92 1.04
N ASP A 52 14.21 1.35 0.17
CA ASP A 52 15.68 1.33 0.35
C ASP A 52 16.32 2.73 0.34
N LEU A 53 15.57 3.75 -0.09
CA LEU A 53 16.02 5.15 -0.06
C LEU A 53 15.89 5.80 1.32
N ILE A 54 15.16 5.18 2.25
CA ILE A 54 14.90 5.75 3.58
C ILE A 54 15.94 5.20 4.59
N PRO A 55 16.73 6.08 5.23
CA PRO A 55 17.83 5.65 6.10
C PRO A 55 17.38 5.24 7.51
N ASP A 56 16.20 5.69 7.96
CA ASP A 56 15.68 5.41 9.30
C ASP A 56 14.16 5.21 9.26
N TRP A 57 13.70 4.13 9.91
CA TRP A 57 12.30 3.73 9.98
C TRP A 57 11.68 3.93 11.37
N SER A 58 12.39 4.56 12.31
CA SER A 58 11.89 4.79 13.67
C SER A 58 10.69 5.75 13.74
N GLY A 59 10.59 6.69 12.79
CA GLY A 59 9.57 7.74 12.77
C GLY A 59 8.19 7.31 12.25
N ASN A 60 7.23 8.23 12.35
CA ASN A 60 5.90 8.06 11.76
C ASN A 60 5.95 8.03 10.23
N VAL A 61 5.15 7.16 9.62
CA VAL A 61 4.98 7.09 8.16
C VAL A 61 3.51 7.24 7.81
N LEU A 62 3.24 7.91 6.69
CA LEU A 62 1.90 8.01 6.12
C LEU A 62 1.95 7.56 4.67
N GLU A 63 1.07 6.63 4.32
CA GLU A 63 0.78 6.32 2.93
C GLU A 63 -0.66 6.76 2.58
N PRO A 64 -0.83 7.84 1.80
CA PRO A 64 -2.13 8.47 1.56
C PRO A 64 -3.04 7.77 0.53
N ALA A 65 -2.53 6.78 -0.19
CA ALA A 65 -3.30 5.96 -1.13
C ALA A 65 -2.83 4.50 -1.05
N CYS A 66 -2.97 3.92 0.14
CA CYS A 66 -2.24 2.70 0.51
C CYS A 66 -2.65 1.44 -0.23
N GLY A 67 -3.77 1.46 -0.96
CA GLY A 67 -4.33 0.28 -1.60
C GLY A 67 -4.46 -0.85 -0.59
N ASN A 68 -4.09 -2.06 -1.01
CA ASN A 68 -4.04 -3.23 -0.13
C ASN A 68 -2.75 -3.32 0.72
N GLY A 69 -2.00 -2.24 0.85
CA GLY A 69 -0.93 -2.10 1.84
C GLY A 69 0.45 -2.59 1.41
N ASN A 70 0.78 -2.66 0.12
CA ASN A 70 2.10 -3.14 -0.32
C ASN A 70 3.27 -2.37 0.34
N PHE A 71 3.22 -1.03 0.38
CA PHE A 71 4.20 -0.22 1.12
C PHE A 71 4.10 -0.42 2.62
N LEU A 72 2.89 -0.39 3.19
CA LEU A 72 2.67 -0.54 4.63
C LEU A 72 3.29 -1.83 5.19
N VAL A 73 3.11 -2.94 4.48
CA VAL A 73 3.65 -4.26 4.85
C VAL A 73 5.18 -4.27 4.79
N GLU A 74 5.79 -3.68 3.75
CA GLU A 74 7.26 -3.57 3.68
C GLU A 74 7.81 -2.66 4.78
N ILE A 75 7.14 -1.56 5.09
CA ILE A 75 7.52 -0.65 6.18
C ILE A 75 7.41 -1.34 7.54
N ALA A 76 6.33 -2.09 7.79
CA ALA A 76 6.17 -2.88 9.01
C ALA A 76 7.34 -3.87 9.20
N ARG A 77 7.74 -4.58 8.15
CA ARG A 77 8.92 -5.47 8.20
C ARG A 77 10.20 -4.72 8.57
N ARG A 78 10.42 -3.54 8.00
CA ARG A 78 11.62 -2.73 8.28
C ARG A 78 11.63 -2.18 9.71
N LYS A 79 10.48 -1.76 10.22
CA LYS A 79 10.30 -1.35 11.61
C LYS A 79 10.61 -2.49 12.59
N LEU A 80 10.10 -3.70 12.32
CA LEU A 80 10.44 -4.88 13.11
C LEU A 80 11.94 -5.22 13.03
N GLN A 81 12.58 -5.07 11.86
CA GLN A 81 14.01 -5.34 11.67
C GLN A 81 14.92 -4.41 12.50
N ILE A 82 14.51 -3.17 12.76
CA ILE A 82 15.24 -2.25 13.64
C ILE A 82 14.89 -2.44 15.12
N GLY A 83 14.07 -3.45 15.47
CA GLY A 83 13.80 -3.87 16.84
C GLY A 83 12.54 -3.28 17.48
N MET A 84 11.66 -2.62 16.72
CA MET A 84 10.37 -2.16 17.25
C MET A 84 9.46 -3.35 17.58
N THR A 85 8.62 -3.23 18.62
CA THR A 85 7.55 -4.20 18.88
C THR A 85 6.41 -4.08 17.86
N PRO A 86 5.54 -5.09 17.72
CA PRO A 86 4.32 -4.96 16.93
C PRO A 86 3.50 -3.71 17.22
N GLU A 87 3.30 -3.38 18.50
CA GLU A 87 2.53 -2.23 18.96
C GLU A 87 3.21 -0.91 18.60
N GLU A 88 4.53 -0.80 18.79
CA GLU A 88 5.31 0.38 18.41
C GLU A 88 5.28 0.59 16.89
N ALA A 89 5.42 -0.47 16.11
CA ALA A 89 5.37 -0.40 14.66
C ALA A 89 3.96 -0.01 14.18
N ALA A 90 2.90 -0.66 14.67
CA ALA A 90 1.52 -0.34 14.32
C ALA A 90 1.16 1.11 14.69
N GLY A 91 1.64 1.60 15.84
CA GLY A 91 1.39 2.96 16.32
C GLY A 91 2.02 4.07 15.46
N THR A 92 2.99 3.74 14.62
CA THR A 92 3.74 4.69 13.78
C THR A 92 3.44 4.55 12.29
N ILE A 93 2.55 3.63 11.89
CA ILE A 93 2.15 3.40 10.50
C ILE A 93 0.74 3.91 10.29
N PHE A 94 0.60 4.88 9.39
CA PHE A 94 -0.68 5.46 8.99
C PHE A 94 -0.94 5.19 7.50
N GLY A 95 -2.18 4.86 7.17
CA GLY A 95 -2.59 4.55 5.80
C GLY A 95 -3.97 5.08 5.50
N ILE A 96 -4.18 5.57 4.29
CA ILE A 96 -5.49 6.01 3.82
C ILE A 96 -5.72 5.38 2.46
N ASP A 97 -6.89 4.82 2.23
CA ASP A 97 -7.33 4.45 0.88
C ASP A 97 -8.82 4.72 0.73
N ILE A 98 -9.25 5.08 -0.46
CA ILE A 98 -10.65 5.41 -0.74
C ILE A 98 -11.53 4.15 -0.85
N LEU A 99 -10.94 2.98 -1.11
CA LEU A 99 -11.66 1.74 -1.32
C LEU A 99 -11.68 0.89 -0.03
N PRO A 100 -12.87 0.63 0.56
CA PRO A 100 -12.96 -0.04 1.85
C PRO A 100 -12.48 -1.49 1.82
N ASP A 101 -12.53 -2.16 0.67
CA ASP A 101 -12.00 -3.52 0.52
C ASP A 101 -10.46 -3.55 0.56
N ASN A 102 -9.81 -2.53 0.00
CA ASN A 102 -8.37 -2.37 0.07
C ASN A 102 -7.90 -2.09 1.49
N VAL A 103 -8.59 -1.20 2.22
CA VAL A 103 -8.30 -0.91 3.63
C VAL A 103 -8.41 -2.16 4.49
N ARG A 104 -9.47 -2.96 4.30
CA ARG A 104 -9.62 -4.24 5.02
C ARG A 104 -8.46 -5.18 4.74
N GLU A 105 -8.13 -5.39 3.47
CA GLU A 105 -7.03 -6.27 3.05
C GLU A 105 -5.67 -5.79 3.59
N ALA A 106 -5.43 -4.47 3.59
CA ALA A 106 -4.23 -3.88 4.16
C ALA A 106 -4.11 -4.16 5.68
N ARG A 107 -5.20 -4.00 6.43
CA ARG A 107 -5.24 -4.31 7.88
C ARG A 107 -4.98 -5.80 8.13
N GLU A 108 -5.65 -6.69 7.41
CA GLU A 108 -5.46 -8.14 7.52
C GLU A 108 -3.99 -8.53 7.28
N ARG A 109 -3.37 -7.99 6.21
CA ARG A 109 -1.95 -8.24 5.90
C ARG A 109 -0.98 -7.66 6.92
N LEU A 110 -1.31 -6.52 7.53
CA LEU A 110 -0.52 -5.95 8.61
C LEU A 110 -0.62 -6.79 9.90
N LEU A 111 -1.81 -7.31 10.21
CA LEU A 111 -2.03 -8.17 11.38
C LEU A 111 -1.27 -9.49 11.30
N GLU A 112 -0.97 -10.00 10.11
CA GLU A 112 -0.07 -11.15 9.93
C GLU A 112 1.35 -10.88 10.47
N LEU A 113 1.80 -9.61 10.44
CA LEU A 113 3.11 -9.18 10.93
C LEU A 113 3.06 -8.58 12.33
N LEU A 114 1.94 -7.96 12.68
CA LEU A 114 1.75 -7.16 13.88
C LEU A 114 0.54 -7.69 14.69
N PRO A 115 0.56 -8.95 15.15
CA PRO A 115 -0.59 -9.54 15.84
C PRO A 115 -0.91 -8.81 17.15
N GLY A 116 -2.20 -8.72 17.51
CA GLY A 116 -2.64 -8.05 18.74
C GLY A 116 -2.73 -6.52 18.65
N THR A 117 -2.60 -5.96 17.45
CA THR A 117 -2.65 -4.51 17.20
C THR A 117 -3.91 -4.05 16.47
N GLU A 118 -4.99 -4.86 16.51
CA GLU A 118 -6.23 -4.64 15.77
C GLU A 118 -6.79 -3.22 15.99
N GLU A 119 -6.90 -2.79 17.25
CA GLU A 119 -7.44 -1.46 17.59
C GLU A 119 -6.56 -0.32 17.04
N ILE A 120 -5.23 -0.50 17.04
CA ILE A 120 -4.28 0.49 16.52
C ILE A 120 -4.41 0.58 15.00
N LEU A 121 -4.45 -0.56 14.31
CA LEU A 121 -4.56 -0.60 12.85
C LEU A 121 -5.95 -0.17 12.35
N GLU A 122 -7.01 -0.45 13.09
CA GLU A 122 -8.35 0.08 12.80
C GLU A 122 -8.38 1.60 12.87
N ARG A 123 -7.66 2.17 13.83
CA ARG A 123 -7.53 3.62 14.00
C ARG A 123 -6.59 4.24 12.96
N ASN A 124 -5.47 3.62 12.63
CA ASN A 124 -4.42 4.25 11.83
C ASN A 124 -4.53 3.99 10.32
N ILE A 125 -5.19 2.90 9.90
CA ILE A 125 -5.39 2.57 8.48
C ILE A 125 -6.84 2.82 8.12
N VAL A 126 -7.16 3.97 7.52
CA VAL A 126 -8.53 4.50 7.43
C VAL A 126 -9.06 4.44 6.00
N CYS A 127 -10.36 4.14 5.85
CA CYS A 127 -11.08 4.35 4.61
C CYS A 127 -11.49 5.82 4.51
N GLY A 128 -10.87 6.57 3.61
CA GLY A 128 -11.07 8.01 3.52
C GLY A 128 -10.56 8.60 2.22
N ASP A 129 -10.91 9.85 1.98
CA ASP A 129 -10.40 10.63 0.85
C ASP A 129 -9.28 11.54 1.37
N PHE A 130 -8.03 11.21 1.04
CA PHE A 130 -6.87 11.99 1.49
C PHE A 130 -6.92 13.45 1.02
N LEU A 131 -7.64 13.74 -0.08
CA LEU A 131 -7.83 15.10 -0.57
C LEU A 131 -8.93 15.86 0.19
N LYS A 132 -9.63 15.19 1.11
CA LYS A 132 -10.67 15.74 2.01
C LYS A 132 -10.33 15.36 3.45
N PRO A 133 -9.33 16.04 4.05
CA PRO A 133 -8.76 15.68 5.35
C PRO A 133 -9.80 15.69 6.50
N GLU A 134 -10.91 16.41 6.36
CA GLU A 134 -12.03 16.37 7.30
C GLU A 134 -12.67 14.97 7.45
N THR A 135 -12.39 14.06 6.51
CA THR A 135 -12.84 12.66 6.56
C THR A 135 -11.88 11.73 7.29
N VAL A 136 -10.70 12.22 7.70
CA VAL A 136 -9.63 11.43 8.32
C VAL A 136 -9.25 12.04 9.66
N TRP A 137 -9.54 11.32 10.75
CA TRP A 137 -9.43 11.88 12.11
C TRP A 137 -8.02 12.37 12.47
N PHE A 138 -6.95 11.77 11.96
CA PHE A 138 -5.57 12.20 12.27
C PHE A 138 -5.06 13.31 11.34
N LEU A 139 -5.91 13.78 10.42
CA LEU A 139 -5.64 14.93 9.55
C LEU A 139 -6.64 16.07 9.76
N SER A 140 -7.67 15.89 10.58
CA SER A 140 -8.60 16.96 10.90
C SER A 140 -7.96 17.96 11.85
N ASP A 141 -8.37 19.23 11.77
CA ASP A 141 -7.87 20.33 12.63
C ASP A 141 -8.20 20.14 14.13
N GLU A 142 -8.84 19.02 14.48
CA GLU A 142 -9.32 18.64 15.81
C GLU A 142 -8.52 17.47 16.43
N ALA A 143 -7.48 17.00 15.74
CA ALA A 143 -6.66 15.82 16.08
C ALA A 143 -5.58 16.07 17.15
#